data_AF-A0A964PVU8-F1
#
_entry.id   AF-A0A964PVU8-F1
#
_cell.length_a   1.000
_cell.length_b   1.000
_cell.length_c   1.000
_cell.angle_alpha   90.00
_cell.angle_beta   90.00
_cell.angle_gamma   90.00
#
_symmetry.space_group_name_H-M   'P 1'
#
loop_
_entity.id
_entity.type
_entity.pdbx_description
1 polymer ?
#
loop_
_entity_poly.entity_id
_entity_poly.type
_entity_poly.pdbx_seq_one_letter_code
_entity_poly.pdbx_strand_id
1 'polypeptide(L)'
;MILHCNYEEVEALRGGARALLGEPGSSTSAVLAPPESRARVEALLPRLVGDLSLSTLDELRGVQMALDAIVEHLREEMESMVLAAHAADESAVTAYFAFAHGFTVLSRVDEIAGEMQAIIELVTGDTPSPEAVRTFRFPD
;
A
#
# COMPACT_ATOMS: atom_id res chain seq x y z
N MET A 1 -3.28 8.20 -14.11
CA MET A 1 -2.37 7.03 -14.08
C MET A 1 -3.13 5.88 -13.44
N ILE A 2 -3.12 4.70 -14.05
CA ILE A 2 -3.91 3.56 -13.57
C ILE A 2 -2.98 2.53 -12.90
N LEU A 3 -3.26 2.21 -11.65
CA LEU A 3 -2.69 1.04 -10.97
C LEU A 3 -3.62 -0.14 -11.20
N HIS A 4 -3.17 -1.09 -12.00
CA HIS A 4 -3.92 -2.33 -12.26
C HIS A 4 -3.77 -3.32 -11.12
N CYS A 5 -4.87 -3.85 -10.61
CA CYS A 5 -4.87 -4.82 -9.53
C CYS A 5 -5.66 -6.07 -9.94
N ASN A 6 -5.08 -7.25 -9.72
CA ASN A 6 -5.81 -8.49 -9.87
C ASN A 6 -6.66 -8.81 -8.61
N TYR A 7 -7.49 -9.85 -8.70
CA TYR A 7 -8.38 -10.23 -7.60
C TYR A 7 -7.64 -10.57 -6.30
N GLU A 8 -6.58 -11.37 -6.37
CA GLU A 8 -5.82 -11.80 -5.20
C GLU A 8 -5.09 -10.63 -4.51
N GLU A 9 -4.59 -9.68 -5.32
CA GLU A 9 -4.00 -8.44 -4.82
C GLU A 9 -5.02 -7.57 -4.09
N VAL A 10 -6.21 -7.42 -4.65
CA VAL A 10 -7.29 -6.66 -4.02
C VAL A 10 -7.72 -7.32 -2.71
N GLU A 11 -7.92 -8.63 -2.69
CA GLU A 11 -8.34 -9.34 -1.48
C GLU A 11 -7.25 -9.37 -0.40
N ALA A 12 -5.98 -9.57 -0.76
CA ALA A 12 -4.86 -9.49 0.16
C ALA A 12 -4.78 -8.11 0.84
N LEU A 13 -4.89 -7.03 0.05
CA LEU A 13 -4.86 -5.66 0.58
C LEU A 13 -6.09 -5.34 1.44
N ARG A 14 -7.29 -5.80 1.05
CA ARG A 14 -8.50 -5.64 1.87
C ARG A 14 -8.41 -6.41 3.18
N GLY A 15 -7.90 -7.64 3.13
CA GLY A 15 -7.66 -8.47 4.30
C GLY A 15 -6.71 -7.78 5.28
N GLY A 16 -5.52 -7.39 4.80
CA GLY A 16 -4.52 -6.69 5.60
C GLY A 16 -5.01 -5.34 6.13
N ALA A 17 -5.71 -4.55 5.32
CA ALA A 17 -6.30 -3.30 5.77
C ALA A 17 -7.35 -3.50 6.86
N ARG A 18 -8.23 -4.51 6.75
CA ARG A 18 -9.22 -4.82 7.78
C ARG A 18 -8.58 -5.31 9.06
N ALA A 19 -7.55 -6.16 8.97
CA ALA A 19 -6.80 -6.65 10.12
C ALA A 19 -6.12 -5.49 10.85
N LEU A 20 -5.36 -4.65 10.13
CA LEU A 20 -4.70 -3.46 10.65
C LEU A 20 -5.68 -2.47 11.32
N LEU A 21 -6.85 -2.24 10.72
CA LEU A 21 -7.86 -1.33 11.29
C LEU A 21 -8.65 -1.96 12.44
N GLY A 22 -8.81 -3.28 12.43
CA GLY A 22 -9.60 -4.08 13.35
C GLY A 22 -8.92 -4.42 14.68
N GLU A 23 -7.66 -4.03 14.88
CA GLU A 23 -6.97 -4.13 16.17
C GLU A 23 -7.22 -2.87 17.05
N PRO A 24 -8.18 -2.89 18.00
CA PRO A 24 -8.19 -1.94 19.10
C PRO A 24 -7.09 -2.33 20.11
N GLY A 25 -5.85 -1.92 19.87
CA GLY A 25 -4.81 -1.88 20.90
C GLY A 25 -4.49 -3.21 21.59
N SER A 26 -4.12 -4.25 20.84
CA SER A 26 -3.54 -5.47 21.43
C SER A 26 -2.02 -5.32 21.53
N SER A 27 -1.56 -5.02 22.74
CA SER A 27 -0.17 -4.95 23.14
C SER A 27 0.52 -6.32 23.06
N THR A 28 1.21 -6.62 21.95
CA THR A 28 2.42 -7.48 21.94
C THR A 28 3.31 -7.38 20.68
N SER A 29 3.06 -6.46 19.74
CA SER A 29 4.03 -6.10 18.69
C SER A 29 4.13 -4.59 18.59
N ALA A 30 5.35 -4.06 18.63
CA ALA A 30 5.63 -2.70 19.04
C ALA A 30 5.75 -1.72 17.86
N VAL A 31 4.75 -1.59 17.00
CA VAL A 31 4.57 -0.37 16.18
C VAL A 31 3.08 -0.17 15.89
N LEU A 32 2.40 0.67 16.68
CA LEU A 32 1.13 1.26 16.24
C LEU A 32 1.42 2.07 14.98
N ALA A 33 0.74 1.78 13.87
CA ALA A 33 0.84 2.61 12.67
C ALA A 33 0.59 4.08 13.06
N PRO A 34 1.39 5.04 12.57
CA PRO A 34 1.18 6.46 12.84
C PRO A 34 -0.28 6.87 12.53
N PRO A 35 -0.88 7.81 13.28
CA PRO A 35 -2.27 8.20 13.09
C PRO A 35 -2.61 8.58 11.64
N GLU A 36 -1.64 9.19 10.94
CA GLU A 36 -1.77 9.53 9.54
C GLU A 36 -1.86 8.29 8.65
N SER A 37 -0.96 7.31 8.80
CA SER A 37 -0.98 6.06 8.01
C SER A 37 -2.29 5.31 8.20
N ARG A 38 -2.80 5.24 9.43
CA ARG A 38 -4.10 4.60 9.70
C ARG A 38 -5.25 5.32 8.98
N ALA A 39 -5.30 6.65 9.03
CA ALA A 39 -6.31 7.42 8.31
C ALA A 39 -6.23 7.23 6.79
N ARG A 40 -5.01 7.09 6.25
CA ARG A 40 -4.80 6.77 4.82
C ARG A 40 -5.31 5.38 4.47
N VAL A 41 -5.10 4.38 5.33
CA VAL A 41 -5.64 3.03 5.16
C VAL A 41 -7.18 3.02 5.21
N GLU A 42 -7.78 3.76 6.15
CA GLU A 42 -9.24 3.93 6.22
C GLU A 42 -9.81 4.55 4.94
N ALA A 43 -9.13 5.53 4.36
CA ALA A 43 -9.51 6.16 3.10
C ALA A 43 -9.29 5.26 1.87
N LEU A 44 -8.27 4.40 1.88
CA LEU A 44 -7.96 3.48 0.77
C LEU A 44 -8.92 2.28 0.73
N LEU A 45 -9.27 1.70 1.88
CA LEU A 45 -10.08 0.49 1.99
C LEU A 45 -11.34 0.46 1.09
N PRO A 46 -12.21 1.49 1.04
CA PRO A 46 -13.39 1.48 0.19
C PRO A 46 -13.06 1.51 -1.32
N ARG A 47 -11.86 1.93 -1.71
CA ARG A 47 -11.40 1.98 -3.11
C ARG A 47 -10.80 0.66 -3.58
N LEU A 48 -10.42 -0.24 -2.67
CA LEU A 48 -9.88 -1.56 -3.00
C LEU A 48 -11.01 -2.47 -3.51
N VAL A 49 -11.42 -2.26 -4.75
CA VAL A 49 -12.43 -3.07 -5.46
C VAL A 49 -11.95 -3.51 -6.85
N GLY A 50 -10.75 -3.09 -7.26
CA GLY A 50 -10.18 -3.30 -8.58
C GLY A 50 -9.06 -2.30 -8.84
N ASP A 51 -8.94 -1.88 -10.10
CA ASP A 51 -7.96 -0.89 -10.54
C ASP A 51 -8.18 0.49 -9.88
N LEU A 52 -7.09 1.21 -9.63
CA LEU A 52 -7.11 2.55 -9.04
C LEU A 52 -6.63 3.60 -10.05
N SER A 53 -7.49 4.56 -10.37
CA SER A 53 -7.08 5.79 -11.05
C SER A 53 -6.46 6.77 -10.05
N LEU A 54 -5.26 7.26 -10.38
CA LEU A 54 -4.46 8.19 -9.59
C LEU A 54 -4.13 9.41 -10.45
N SER A 55 -4.66 10.54 -10.04
CA SER A 55 -4.71 11.76 -10.86
C SER A 55 -3.62 12.77 -10.52
N THR A 56 -3.00 12.65 -9.33
CA THR A 56 -1.92 13.54 -8.86
C THR A 56 -0.87 12.73 -8.11
N LEU A 57 0.35 13.28 -8.02
CA LEU A 57 1.44 12.64 -7.26
C LEU A 57 1.15 12.67 -5.74
N ASP A 58 0.41 13.66 -5.25
CA ASP A 58 -0.07 13.69 -3.86
C ASP A 58 -1.02 12.52 -3.55
N GLU A 59 -1.94 12.24 -4.48
CA GLU A 59 -2.87 11.11 -4.34
C GLU A 59 -2.12 9.77 -4.30
N LEU A 60 -1.20 9.57 -5.24
CA LEU A 60 -0.35 8.38 -5.29
C LEU A 60 0.44 8.22 -3.99
N ARG A 61 1.09 9.27 -3.48
CA ARG A 61 1.85 9.21 -2.22
C ARG A 61 0.96 8.85 -1.03
N GLY A 62 -0.27 9.37 -0.99
CA GLY A 62 -1.25 8.97 0.02
C GLY A 62 -1.63 7.48 -0.04
N VAL A 63 -1.76 6.93 -1.25
CA VAL A 63 -2.00 5.49 -1.46
C VAL A 63 -0.76 4.68 -1.10
N GLN A 64 0.43 5.12 -1.50
CA GLN A 64 1.72 4.50 -1.17
C GLN A 64 1.89 4.36 0.36
N MET A 65 1.63 5.42 1.13
CA MET A 65 1.67 5.37 2.60
C MET A 65 0.69 4.37 3.21
N ALA A 66 -0.51 4.23 2.63
CA ALA A 66 -1.48 3.25 3.10
C ALA A 66 -1.05 1.81 2.76
N LEU A 67 -0.56 1.58 1.54
CA LEU A 67 -0.07 0.28 1.11
C LEU A 67 1.15 -0.16 1.91
N ASP A 68 2.09 0.73 2.18
CA ASP A 68 3.26 0.48 3.03
C ASP A 68 2.84 -0.04 4.40
N ALA A 69 1.89 0.64 5.07
CA ALA A 69 1.37 0.20 6.36
C ALA A 69 0.67 -1.18 6.30
N ILE A 70 -0.08 -1.47 5.23
CA ILE A 70 -0.74 -2.76 5.04
C ILE A 70 0.29 -3.86 4.81
N VAL A 71 1.29 -3.61 3.95
CA VAL A 71 2.32 -4.59 3.59
C VAL A 71 3.21 -4.91 4.77
N GLU A 72 3.58 -3.92 5.59
CA GLU A 72 4.32 -4.15 6.82
C GLU A 72 3.53 -5.00 7.81
N HIS A 73 2.23 -4.77 7.97
CA HIS A 73 1.38 -5.62 8.81
C HIS A 73 1.32 -7.07 8.29
N LEU A 74 1.15 -7.25 6.98
CA LEU A 74 1.14 -8.59 6.36
C LEU A 74 2.51 -9.29 6.50
N ARG A 75 3.62 -8.54 6.45
CA ARG A 75 4.97 -9.05 6.68
C ARG A 75 5.11 -9.56 8.12
N GLU A 76 4.69 -8.77 9.10
CA GLU A 76 4.71 -9.15 10.52
C GLU A 76 3.84 -10.39 10.80
N GLU A 77 2.65 -10.46 10.20
CA GLU A 77 1.76 -11.62 10.32
C GLU A 77 2.40 -12.87 9.74
N MET A 78 2.96 -12.79 8.53
CA MET A 78 3.68 -13.88 7.90
C MET A 78 4.86 -14.35 8.76
N GLU A 79 5.71 -13.44 9.23
CA GLU A 79 6.85 -13.76 10.10
C GLU A 79 6.40 -14.47 11.39
N SER A 80 5.32 -14.00 12.00
CA SER A 80 4.73 -14.62 13.19
C SER A 80 4.25 -16.05 12.94
N MET A 81 3.56 -16.30 11.82
CA MET A 81 3.09 -17.64 11.45
C MET A 81 4.25 -18.60 11.14
N VAL A 82 5.28 -18.12 10.44
CA VAL A 82 6.49 -18.91 10.13
C VAL A 82 7.20 -19.33 11.42
N LEU A 83 7.31 -18.42 12.39
CA LEU A 83 7.95 -18.69 13.68
C LEU A 83 7.11 -19.63 14.56
N ALA A 84 5.77 -19.54 14.51
CA ALA A 84 4.88 -20.32 15.35
C ALA A 84 4.69 -21.78 14.90
N ALA A 85 4.61 -22.04 13.59
CA ALA A 85 4.31 -23.36 13.05
C ALA A 85 5.51 -23.97 12.32
N HIS A 86 5.78 -23.50 11.10
CA HIS A 86 6.93 -23.82 10.24
C HIS A 86 6.75 -23.04 8.92
N ALA A 87 7.82 -22.75 8.19
CA ALA A 87 7.72 -22.04 6.89
C ALA A 87 6.89 -22.76 5.83
N ALA A 88 6.77 -24.09 5.93
CA ALA A 88 5.97 -24.92 5.02
C ALA A 88 4.59 -25.29 5.59
N ASP A 89 4.20 -24.70 6.73
CA ASP A 89 2.85 -24.86 7.25
C ASP A 89 1.85 -24.12 6.36
N GLU A 90 0.64 -24.66 6.20
CA GLU A 90 -0.40 -24.08 5.34
C GLU A 90 -0.74 -22.63 5.73
N SER A 91 -0.75 -22.33 7.04
CA SER A 91 -1.03 -20.97 7.53
C SER A 91 0.09 -19.98 7.18
N ALA A 92 1.36 -20.41 7.32
CA ALA A 92 2.51 -19.59 6.96
C ALA A 92 2.60 -19.34 5.45
N VAL A 93 2.30 -20.36 4.64
CA VAL A 93 2.23 -20.23 3.18
C VAL A 93 1.11 -19.27 2.75
N THR A 94 -0.06 -19.36 3.40
CA THR A 94 -1.18 -18.45 3.13
C THR A 94 -0.81 -17.00 3.45
N ALA A 95 -0.21 -16.75 4.63
CA ALA A 95 0.25 -15.41 5.02
C ALA A 95 1.35 -14.88 4.08
N TYR A 96 2.24 -15.74 3.60
CA TYR A 96 3.24 -15.38 2.59
C TYR A 96 2.60 -14.88 1.30
N PHE A 97 1.58 -15.57 0.77
CA PHE A 97 0.92 -15.12 -0.45
C PHE A 97 0.21 -13.77 -0.26
N ALA A 98 -0.46 -13.56 0.88
CA ALA A 98 -1.07 -12.26 1.18
C ALA A 98 -0.02 -11.14 1.18
N PHE A 99 1.11 -11.35 1.87
CA PHE A 99 2.25 -10.42 1.85
C PHE A 99 2.80 -10.21 0.43
N ALA A 100 3.08 -11.28 -0.30
CA ALA A 100 3.69 -11.21 -1.63
C ALA A 100 2.81 -10.44 -2.63
N HIS A 101 1.49 -10.63 -2.57
CA HIS A 101 0.53 -9.89 -3.38
C HIS A 101 0.53 -8.40 -3.02
N GLY A 102 0.45 -8.06 -1.74
CA GLY A 102 0.52 -6.67 -1.27
C GLY A 102 1.84 -5.99 -1.67
N PHE A 103 2.97 -6.67 -1.45
CA PHE A 103 4.31 -6.19 -1.79
C PHE A 103 4.47 -5.93 -3.29
N THR A 104 3.90 -6.79 -4.14
CA THR A 104 3.91 -6.61 -5.61
C THR A 104 3.13 -5.37 -6.03
N VAL A 105 2.02 -5.05 -5.36
CA VAL A 105 1.28 -3.80 -5.61
C VAL A 105 2.10 -2.59 -5.17
N LEU A 106 2.71 -2.64 -3.98
CA LEU A 106 3.55 -1.56 -3.46
C LEU A 106 4.72 -1.24 -4.39
N SER A 107 5.45 -2.26 -4.85
CA SER A 107 6.56 -2.10 -5.80
C SER A 107 6.11 -1.40 -7.10
N ARG A 108 4.91 -1.71 -7.61
CA ARG A 108 4.38 -1.04 -8.81
C ARG A 108 3.98 0.41 -8.53
N VAL A 109 3.49 0.71 -7.34
CA VAL A 109 3.20 2.08 -6.92
C VAL A 109 4.49 2.91 -6.81
N ASP A 110 5.58 2.32 -6.34
CA ASP A 110 6.89 2.98 -6.29
C ASP A 110 7.41 3.33 -7.69
N GLU A 111 7.25 2.41 -8.65
CA GLU A 111 7.59 2.64 -10.06
C GLU A 111 6.77 3.79 -10.66
N ILE A 112 5.44 3.75 -10.50
CA ILE A 112 4.53 4.82 -10.97
C ILE A 112 4.90 6.16 -10.31
N ALA A 113 5.34 6.17 -9.05
CA ALA A 113 5.76 7.38 -8.35
C ALA A 113 6.98 8.01 -8.99
N GLY A 114 7.98 7.18 -9.33
CA GLY A 114 9.16 7.61 -10.06
C GLY A 114 8.81 8.18 -11.43
N GLU A 115 7.90 7.53 -12.16
CA GLU A 115 7.44 8.00 -13.47
C GLU A 115 6.71 9.34 -13.39
N MET A 116 5.75 9.48 -12.48
CA MET A 116 5.00 10.73 -12.29
C MET A 116 5.93 11.87 -11.88
N GLN A 117 6.88 11.61 -10.97
CA GLN A 117 7.89 12.59 -10.60
C GLN A 117 8.73 13.02 -11.81
N ALA A 118 9.24 12.07 -12.60
CA ALA A 118 10.04 12.36 -13.78
C ALA A 118 9.27 13.17 -14.84
N ILE A 119 7.98 12.92 -15.01
CA ILE A 119 7.13 13.70 -15.93
C ILE A 119 6.96 15.14 -15.44
N ILE A 120 6.71 15.36 -14.15
CA ILE A 120 6.63 16.72 -13.59
C ILE A 120 7.96 17.45 -13.79
N GLU A 121 9.08 16.78 -13.51
CA GLU A 121 10.43 17.33 -13.71
C GLU A 121 10.68 17.70 -15.17
N LEU A 122 10.31 16.84 -16.11
CA LEU A 122 10.46 17.08 -17.54
C LEU A 122 9.64 18.28 -18.03
N VAL A 123 8.41 18.44 -17.53
CA VAL A 123 7.50 19.52 -17.97
C VAL A 123 7.83 20.85 -17.31
N THR A 124 8.24 20.84 -16.05
CA THR A 124 8.50 22.06 -15.27
C THR A 124 9.97 22.50 -15.30
N GLY A 125 10.89 21.59 -15.62
CA GLY A 125 12.33 21.84 -15.63
C GLY A 125 12.99 21.85 -14.25
N ASP A 126 12.27 21.48 -13.19
CA ASP A 126 12.76 21.45 -11.80
C ASP A 126 12.13 20.28 -11.02
N THR A 127 12.70 19.93 -9.88
CA THR A 127 12.14 18.95 -8.95
C THR A 127 10.70 19.32 -8.54
N PRO A 128 9.79 18.34 -8.33
CA PRO A 128 8.38 18.64 -8.10
C PRO A 128 8.17 19.45 -6.82
N SER A 129 7.71 20.68 -6.98
CA SER A 129 7.32 21.51 -5.84
C SER A 129 6.10 20.93 -5.11
N PRO A 130 5.88 21.25 -3.82
CA PRO A 130 4.69 20.79 -3.10
C PRO A 130 3.37 21.24 -3.73
N GLU A 131 3.38 22.33 -4.49
CA GLU A 131 2.22 22.76 -5.27
C GLU A 131 2.02 21.87 -6.49
N ALA A 132 3.08 21.63 -7.28
CA ALA A 132 3.03 20.78 -8.47
C ALA A 132 2.59 19.35 -8.14
N VAL A 133 3.08 18.78 -7.03
CA VAL A 133 2.67 17.45 -6.53
C VAL A 133 1.15 17.34 -6.34
N ARG A 134 0.50 18.45 -5.92
CA ARG A 134 -0.94 18.51 -5.63
C ARG A 134 -1.80 18.92 -6.82
N THR A 135 -1.26 19.73 -7.72
CA THR A 135 -2.05 20.38 -8.79
C THR A 135 -1.78 19.84 -10.19
N PHE A 136 -0.61 19.25 -10.43
CA PHE A 136 -0.28 18.65 -11.73
C PHE A 136 -1.14 17.40 -11.95
N ARG A 137 -1.92 17.39 -13.05
CA ARG A 137 -2.87 16.33 -13.36
C ARG A 137 -2.32 15.37 -14.40
N PHE A 138 -2.40 14.09 -14.08
CA PHE A 138 -2.14 13.01 -15.04
C PHE A 138 -3.46 12.50 -15.61
N PRO A 139 -3.51 12.16 -16.92
CA PRO A 139 -4.66 11.50 -17.50
C PRO A 139 -4.83 10.09 -16.93
N ASP A 140 -6.06 9.58 -17.00
CA ASP A 140 -6.39 8.18 -16.74
C ASP A 140 -6.06 7.32 -17.95
#